data_AF-A0A398DBI9-F1
#
_entry.id   AF-A0A398DBI9-F1
#
_cell.length_a   1.000
_cell.length_b   1.000
_cell.length_c   1.000
_cell.angle_alpha   90.00
_cell.angle_beta   90.00
_cell.angle_gamma   90.00
#
_symmetry.space_group_name_H-M   'P 1'
#
loop_
_entity.id
_entity.type
_entity.pdbx_description
1 polymer ?
#
loop_
_entity_poly.entity_id
_entity_poly.type
_entity_poly.pdbx_seq_one_letter_code
_entity_poly.pdbx_strand_id
1 'polypeptide(L)'
;MNTGKLDLFYFGDTGKYDAFNPSYVCTQKYAAEILFLIASCAPYELSKAEIARFLRVEQETMRPIIDSLLGIKAIECKDDTYRICFPVFLQGDVQQMTGILSSVGDSIARTLERLSSQLVPIAQRFRCHKQFSVGRILYHVICDSVFDDRAFAYFEKEKLLCTSKPQPGNRDYLMIGYEACEEVAQSSNLLLCSSNNYACDGVRFNSFGDSCGRRKDMYRFTRIFDSEPHELAQFLNRSEDIEMLLSSDMKNIASRCSSMVKRIVSNDVYWTDLTDDAETALLLSELGYISGRQENNRISMMVPVFYQNEQPLIIAVSDIVLPQINDAVRQAFDSFSMRTGDFTAVRHMVDIKEIGNELWHQIFGLTNEHLAKAGFVDKPQYINGQGSFFRSIRMES
;
A
#
# COMPACT_ATOMS: atom_id res chain seq x y z
N MET A 1 2.77 18.45 -14.52
CA MET A 1 2.47 18.36 -15.98
C MET A 1 1.75 17.05 -16.24
N ASN A 2 0.70 17.06 -17.06
CA ASN A 2 0.04 15.82 -17.53
C ASN A 2 0.96 15.16 -18.58
N THR A 3 1.28 13.88 -18.37
CA THR A 3 2.20 13.13 -19.24
C THR A 3 1.49 12.41 -20.40
N GLY A 4 0.16 12.38 -20.40
CA GLY A 4 -0.67 11.63 -21.34
C GLY A 4 -0.58 10.12 -21.15
N LYS A 5 -0.29 9.66 -19.92
CA LYS A 5 -0.05 8.26 -19.57
C LYS A 5 -0.80 7.87 -18.31
N LEU A 6 -0.94 6.56 -18.10
CA LEU A 6 -1.36 5.99 -16.83
C LEU A 6 -0.18 5.39 -16.06
N ASP A 7 -0.15 5.62 -14.75
CA ASP A 7 0.58 4.81 -13.78
C ASP A 7 -0.29 3.61 -13.41
N LEU A 8 0.26 2.39 -13.51
CA LEU A 8 -0.50 1.15 -13.41
C LEU A 8 -0.03 0.30 -12.22
N PHE A 9 -0.99 -0.17 -11.44
CA PHE A 9 -0.79 -0.96 -10.24
C PHE A 9 -1.54 -2.28 -10.37
N TYR A 10 -0.98 -3.34 -9.78
CA TYR A 10 -1.52 -4.69 -9.88
C TYR A 10 -1.62 -5.30 -8.48
N PHE A 11 -2.79 -5.81 -8.13
CA PHE A 11 -3.07 -6.43 -6.83
C PHE A 11 -3.46 -7.89 -7.04
N GLY A 12 -2.78 -8.83 -6.38
CA GLY A 12 -2.98 -10.28 -6.56
C GLY A 12 -1.84 -10.97 -7.31
N ASP A 13 -2.12 -12.14 -7.89
CA ASP A 13 -1.15 -12.95 -8.62
C ASP A 13 -1.15 -12.62 -10.12
N THR A 14 -0.16 -11.83 -10.54
CA THR A 14 0.11 -11.52 -11.96
C THR A 14 0.81 -12.65 -12.70
N GLY A 15 1.27 -13.67 -11.97
CA GLY A 15 1.97 -14.84 -12.45
C GLY A 15 3.30 -14.56 -13.15
N LYS A 16 3.75 -15.52 -13.97
CA LYS A 16 5.03 -15.42 -14.70
C LYS A 16 5.06 -14.21 -15.63
N TYR A 17 6.22 -13.60 -15.79
CA TYR A 17 6.44 -12.46 -16.69
C TYR A 17 6.39 -12.90 -18.17
N ASP A 18 5.19 -12.96 -18.73
CA ASP A 18 4.87 -13.43 -20.08
C ASP A 18 3.76 -12.60 -20.75
N ALA A 19 3.26 -13.04 -21.92
CA ALA A 19 2.25 -12.31 -22.69
C ALA A 19 0.88 -12.13 -21.99
N PHE A 20 0.64 -12.83 -20.87
CA PHE A 20 -0.56 -12.64 -20.04
C PHE A 20 -0.28 -11.83 -18.77
N ASN A 21 0.98 -11.50 -18.50
CA ASN A 21 1.35 -10.70 -17.34
C ASN A 21 1.12 -9.21 -17.65
N PRO A 22 0.33 -8.51 -16.82
CA PRO A 22 0.00 -7.13 -17.09
C PRO A 22 1.22 -6.20 -16.95
N SER A 23 2.20 -6.52 -16.09
CA SER A 23 3.44 -5.75 -15.98
C SER A 23 4.32 -5.91 -17.23
N TYR A 24 4.30 -7.08 -17.88
CA TYR A 24 4.98 -7.26 -19.17
C TYR A 24 4.26 -6.51 -20.30
N VAL A 25 2.93 -6.67 -20.39
CA VAL A 25 2.15 -6.07 -21.48
C VAL A 25 2.15 -4.55 -21.39
N CYS A 26 1.92 -3.98 -20.21
CA CYS A 26 1.79 -2.54 -20.05
C CYS A 26 3.13 -1.79 -20.03
N THR A 27 4.27 -2.48 -19.99
CA THR A 27 5.60 -1.86 -20.21
C THR A 27 5.97 -1.75 -21.69
N GLN A 28 5.18 -2.35 -22.59
CA GLN A 28 5.35 -2.16 -24.02
C GLN A 28 5.18 -0.68 -24.39
N LYS A 29 5.98 -0.22 -25.35
CA LYS A 29 5.95 1.17 -25.82
C LYS A 29 4.53 1.56 -26.23
N TYR A 30 4.05 2.72 -25.78
CA TYR A 30 2.70 3.26 -26.02
C TYR A 30 1.54 2.60 -25.26
N ALA A 31 1.74 1.51 -24.51
CA ALA A 31 0.62 0.85 -23.84
C ALA A 31 -0.07 1.79 -22.83
N ALA A 32 0.69 2.49 -21.99
CA ALA A 32 0.17 3.45 -21.01
C ALA A 32 -0.54 4.64 -21.68
N GLU A 33 0.00 5.15 -22.79
CA GLU A 33 -0.58 6.24 -23.58
C GLU A 33 -1.90 5.82 -24.25
N ILE A 34 -1.96 4.61 -24.81
CA ILE A 34 -3.18 4.05 -25.41
C ILE A 34 -4.28 3.93 -24.35
N LEU A 35 -3.96 3.37 -23.19
CA LEU A 35 -4.91 3.21 -22.09
C LEU A 35 -5.42 4.57 -21.59
N PHE A 36 -4.53 5.56 -21.47
CA PHE A 36 -4.90 6.94 -21.11
C PHE A 36 -5.88 7.55 -22.13
N LEU A 37 -5.61 7.41 -23.43
CA LEU A 37 -6.47 7.94 -24.49
C LEU A 37 -7.87 7.32 -24.45
N ILE A 38 -7.96 5.99 -24.34
CA ILE A 38 -9.25 5.29 -24.28
C ILE A 38 -10.01 5.71 -23.00
N ALA A 39 -9.33 5.78 -21.85
CA ALA A 39 -9.93 6.21 -20.60
C ALA A 39 -10.50 7.64 -20.68
N SER A 40 -9.79 8.54 -21.37
CA SER A 40 -10.15 9.95 -21.52
C SER A 40 -11.38 10.21 -22.40
N CYS A 41 -11.82 9.22 -23.18
CA CYS A 41 -12.99 9.30 -24.05
C CYS A 41 -14.20 8.54 -23.46
N ALA A 42 -15.35 8.69 -24.12
CA ALA A 42 -16.50 7.82 -23.86
C ALA A 42 -16.16 6.38 -24.28
N PRO A 43 -16.77 5.35 -23.65
CA PRO A 43 -16.54 3.96 -24.03
C PRO A 43 -16.92 3.76 -25.49
N TYR A 44 -16.09 3.02 -26.22
CA TYR A 44 -16.29 2.71 -27.64
C TYR A 44 -16.33 3.94 -28.56
N GLU A 45 -15.67 5.04 -28.18
CA GLU A 45 -15.55 6.24 -29.02
C GLU A 45 -14.33 6.18 -29.94
N LEU A 46 -13.18 5.69 -29.44
CA LEU A 46 -11.93 5.71 -30.19
C LEU A 46 -11.71 4.41 -30.96
N SER A 47 -11.42 4.55 -32.26
CA SER A 47 -10.91 3.49 -33.12
C SER A 47 -9.38 3.40 -33.09
N LYS A 48 -8.84 2.28 -33.62
CA LYS A 48 -7.38 2.09 -33.75
C LYS A 48 -6.75 3.18 -34.63
N ALA A 49 -7.45 3.59 -35.69
CA ALA A 49 -6.99 4.64 -36.60
C ALA A 49 -6.88 6.00 -35.88
N GLU A 50 -7.84 6.31 -35.01
CA GLU A 50 -7.83 7.56 -34.24
C GLU A 50 -6.75 7.56 -33.16
N ILE A 51 -6.57 6.44 -32.45
CA ILE A 51 -5.49 6.29 -31.47
C ILE A 51 -4.13 6.50 -32.14
N ALA A 52 -3.88 5.85 -33.29
CA ALA A 52 -2.65 6.00 -34.06
C ALA A 52 -2.42 7.47 -34.49
N ARG A 53 -3.50 8.16 -34.92
CA ARG A 53 -3.47 9.58 -35.26
C ARG A 53 -3.11 10.47 -34.06
N PHE A 54 -3.69 10.23 -32.88
CA PHE A 54 -3.38 10.98 -31.66
C PHE A 54 -1.92 10.80 -31.24
N LEU A 55 -1.41 9.57 -31.32
CA LEU A 55 -0.03 9.23 -30.97
C LEU A 55 0.99 9.55 -32.07
N ARG A 56 0.53 9.96 -33.26
CA ARG A 56 1.36 10.25 -34.44
C ARG A 56 2.26 9.08 -34.84
N VAL A 57 1.68 7.88 -34.86
CA VAL A 57 2.34 6.62 -35.25
C VAL A 57 1.53 5.89 -36.31
N GLU A 58 2.16 4.95 -37.02
CA GLU A 58 1.46 4.12 -37.99
C GLU A 58 0.57 3.08 -37.29
N GLN A 59 -0.58 2.76 -37.88
CA GLN A 59 -1.52 1.79 -37.30
C GLN A 59 -0.91 0.40 -37.10
N GLU A 60 -0.04 -0.05 -38.02
CA GLU A 60 0.65 -1.33 -37.91
C GLU A 60 1.61 -1.39 -36.71
N THR A 61 2.11 -0.23 -36.26
CA THR A 61 2.91 -0.14 -35.03
C THR A 61 2.05 -0.39 -33.78
N MET A 62 0.75 -0.04 -33.83
CA MET A 62 -0.17 -0.16 -32.69
C MET A 62 -0.81 -1.53 -32.56
N ARG A 63 -0.95 -2.24 -33.68
CA ARG A 63 -1.67 -3.51 -33.72
C ARG A 63 -1.18 -4.53 -32.68
N PRO A 64 0.14 -4.83 -32.54
CA PRO A 64 0.59 -5.81 -31.55
C PRO A 64 0.29 -5.42 -30.09
N ILE A 65 0.30 -4.12 -29.80
CA ILE A 65 0.04 -3.60 -28.45
C ILE A 65 -1.45 -3.67 -28.14
N ILE A 66 -2.31 -3.26 -29.07
CA ILE A 66 -3.77 -3.41 -28.95
C ILE A 66 -4.14 -4.89 -28.76
N ASP A 67 -3.56 -5.78 -29.57
CA ASP A 67 -3.79 -7.23 -29.46
C ASP A 67 -3.34 -7.76 -28.09
N SER A 68 -2.22 -7.28 -27.55
CA SER A 68 -1.74 -7.64 -26.21
C SER A 68 -2.67 -7.13 -25.10
N LEU A 69 -3.14 -5.88 -25.20
CA LEU A 69 -4.07 -5.27 -24.23
C LEU A 69 -5.43 -5.97 -24.24
N LEU A 70 -5.94 -6.37 -25.40
CA LEU A 70 -7.11 -7.24 -25.54
C LEU A 70 -6.85 -8.61 -24.90
N GLY A 71 -5.66 -9.17 -25.11
CA GLY A 71 -5.24 -10.47 -24.57
C GLY A 71 -5.27 -10.56 -23.04
N ILE A 72 -4.96 -9.47 -22.34
CA ILE A 72 -5.06 -9.38 -20.87
C ILE A 72 -6.38 -8.77 -20.38
N LYS A 73 -7.35 -8.51 -21.28
CA LYS A 73 -8.61 -7.83 -20.97
C LYS A 73 -8.43 -6.47 -20.28
N ALA A 74 -7.39 -5.72 -20.63
CA ALA A 74 -7.26 -4.32 -20.21
C ALA A 74 -8.27 -3.43 -20.95
N ILE A 75 -8.57 -3.79 -22.20
CA ILE A 75 -9.54 -3.14 -23.06
C ILE A 75 -10.47 -4.18 -23.68
N GLU A 76 -11.63 -3.71 -24.15
CA GLU A 76 -12.58 -4.48 -24.94
C GLU A 76 -12.86 -3.74 -26.25
N CYS A 77 -13.04 -4.49 -27.33
CA CYS A 77 -13.35 -3.96 -28.65
C CYS A 77 -14.79 -4.28 -29.06
N LYS A 78 -15.50 -3.28 -29.60
CA LYS A 78 -16.80 -3.41 -30.24
C LYS A 78 -16.83 -2.47 -31.45
N ASP A 79 -17.25 -2.97 -32.61
CA ASP A 79 -17.35 -2.17 -33.85
C ASP A 79 -16.07 -1.37 -34.19
N ASP A 80 -14.89 -1.97 -33.96
CA ASP A 80 -13.54 -1.39 -34.11
C ASP A 80 -13.21 -0.20 -33.17
N THR A 81 -14.01 0.01 -32.13
CA THR A 81 -13.73 0.99 -31.08
C THR A 81 -13.57 0.33 -29.71
N TYR A 82 -12.94 1.06 -28.78
CA TYR A 82 -12.45 0.46 -27.53
C TYR A 82 -13.03 1.10 -26.27
N ARG A 83 -13.16 0.29 -25.21
CA ARG A 83 -13.35 0.76 -23.83
C ARG A 83 -12.29 0.16 -22.89
N ILE A 84 -12.15 0.76 -21.72
CA ILE A 84 -11.32 0.23 -20.61
C ILE A 84 -12.12 -0.79 -19.79
N CYS A 85 -11.44 -1.80 -19.24
CA CYS A 85 -12.06 -2.90 -18.48
C CYS A 85 -11.55 -3.05 -17.02
N PHE A 86 -10.96 -2.00 -16.48
CA PHE A 86 -10.42 -1.95 -15.13
C PHE A 86 -10.55 -0.52 -14.56
N PRO A 87 -10.51 -0.32 -13.23
CA PRO A 87 -10.63 1.01 -12.65
C PRO A 87 -9.51 1.94 -13.12
N VAL A 88 -9.90 3.07 -13.72
CA VAL A 88 -8.99 4.18 -14.06
C VAL A 88 -9.51 5.46 -13.41
N PHE A 89 -8.61 6.20 -12.79
CA PHE A 89 -8.86 7.47 -12.12
C PHE A 89 -8.00 8.57 -12.74
N LEU A 90 -8.64 9.42 -13.52
CA LEU A 90 -8.04 10.61 -14.11
C LEU A 90 -8.04 11.77 -13.10
N GLN A 91 -7.30 12.84 -13.39
CA GLN A 91 -7.21 14.02 -12.53
C GLN A 91 -8.59 14.55 -12.09
N GLY A 92 -9.54 14.63 -13.03
CA GLY A 92 -10.91 15.07 -12.73
C GLY A 92 -11.70 14.10 -11.86
N ASP A 93 -11.41 12.79 -11.91
CA ASP A 93 -12.05 11.79 -11.04
C ASP A 93 -11.57 11.97 -9.60
N VAL A 94 -10.26 12.09 -9.42
CA VAL A 94 -9.60 12.21 -8.11
C VAL A 94 -10.05 13.46 -7.35
N GLN A 95 -10.17 14.60 -8.03
CA GLN A 95 -10.67 15.84 -7.44
C GLN A 95 -12.09 15.67 -6.89
N GLN A 96 -12.97 15.02 -7.65
CA GLN A 96 -14.35 14.76 -7.26
C GLN A 96 -14.45 13.72 -6.15
N MET A 97 -13.65 12.65 -6.23
CA MET A 97 -13.56 11.59 -5.22
C MET A 97 -13.19 12.16 -3.86
N THR A 98 -12.15 12.99 -3.80
CA THR A 98 -11.65 13.55 -2.53
C THR A 98 -12.77 14.23 -1.74
N GLY A 99 -13.61 15.04 -2.40
CA GLY A 99 -14.74 15.71 -1.75
C GLY A 99 -15.79 14.75 -1.20
N ILE A 100 -16.14 13.71 -1.96
CA ILE A 100 -17.15 12.71 -1.55
C ILE A 100 -16.62 11.85 -0.41
N LEU A 101 -15.43 11.29 -0.58
CA LEU A 101 -14.85 10.32 0.32
C LEU A 101 -14.38 10.93 1.64
N SER A 102 -14.02 12.22 1.67
CA SER A 102 -13.66 12.92 2.91
C SER A 102 -14.81 12.90 3.92
N SER A 103 -16.05 13.11 3.48
CA SER A 103 -17.22 13.08 4.37
C SER A 103 -17.46 11.69 4.98
N VAL A 104 -17.14 10.63 4.22
CA VAL A 104 -17.24 9.24 4.67
C VAL A 104 -16.13 8.94 5.68
N GLY A 105 -14.90 9.33 5.37
CA GLY A 105 -13.76 9.19 6.28
C GLY A 105 -13.99 9.91 7.62
N ASP A 106 -14.51 11.14 7.59
CA ASP A 106 -14.90 11.89 8.79
C ASP A 106 -15.98 11.17 9.61
N SER A 107 -16.99 10.59 8.94
CA SER A 107 -18.06 9.84 9.60
C SER A 107 -17.54 8.58 10.29
N ILE A 108 -16.64 7.85 9.62
CA ILE A 108 -15.97 6.67 10.18
C ILE A 108 -15.10 7.07 11.37
N ALA A 109 -14.30 8.13 11.25
CA ALA A 109 -13.44 8.62 12.32
C ALA A 109 -14.23 8.97 13.59
N ARG A 110 -15.32 9.75 13.45
CA ARG A 110 -16.23 10.06 14.57
C ARG A 110 -16.90 8.83 15.16
N THR A 111 -17.12 7.79 14.36
CA THR A 111 -17.64 6.52 14.86
C THR A 111 -16.60 5.82 15.74
N LEU A 112 -15.34 5.79 15.32
CA LEU A 112 -14.25 5.24 16.14
C LEU A 112 -14.01 6.03 17.43
N GLU A 113 -14.07 7.36 17.38
CA GLU A 113 -13.98 8.20 18.59
C GLU A 113 -15.06 7.87 19.61
N ARG A 114 -16.31 7.62 19.15
CA ARG A 114 -17.41 7.19 20.03
C ARG A 114 -17.18 5.78 20.59
N LEU A 115 -16.44 4.93 19.89
CA LEU A 115 -16.06 3.59 20.34
C LEU A 115 -14.83 3.58 21.25
N SER A 116 -14.22 4.75 21.54
CA SER A 116 -13.00 4.88 22.35
C SER A 116 -13.05 4.13 23.68
N SER A 117 -14.18 4.19 24.39
CA SER A 117 -14.37 3.51 25.68
C SER A 117 -14.31 1.98 25.59
N GLN A 118 -14.52 1.40 24.41
CA GLN A 118 -14.39 -0.03 24.13
C GLN A 118 -13.01 -0.38 23.57
N LEU A 119 -12.46 0.49 22.73
CA LEU A 119 -11.20 0.24 22.01
C LEU A 119 -9.96 0.47 22.87
N VAL A 120 -9.94 1.53 23.69
CA VAL A 120 -8.80 1.87 24.55
C VAL A 120 -8.47 0.75 25.54
N PRO A 121 -9.42 0.12 26.25
CA PRO A 121 -9.11 -1.01 27.12
C PRO A 121 -8.48 -2.20 26.40
N ILE A 122 -8.82 -2.44 25.12
CA ILE A 122 -8.19 -3.50 24.33
C ILE A 122 -6.75 -3.12 23.99
N ALA A 123 -6.51 -1.89 23.55
CA ALA A 123 -5.17 -1.38 23.26
C ALA A 123 -4.24 -1.44 24.48
N GLN A 124 -4.76 -1.19 25.69
CA GLN A 124 -4.00 -1.26 26.94
C GLN A 124 -3.58 -2.69 27.33
N ARG A 125 -4.18 -3.73 26.73
CA ARG A 125 -3.84 -5.14 27.00
C ARG A 125 -2.63 -5.64 26.21
N PHE A 126 -2.21 -4.92 25.17
CA PHE A 126 -0.99 -5.27 24.44
C PHE A 126 0.23 -5.08 25.32
N ARG A 127 1.19 -6.01 25.26
CA ARG A 127 2.43 -5.97 26.06
C ARG A 127 3.23 -4.70 25.83
N CYS A 128 3.22 -4.18 24.61
CA CYS A 128 3.92 -2.97 24.21
C CYS A 128 3.34 -1.69 24.83
N HIS A 129 2.15 -1.72 25.45
CA HIS A 129 1.54 -0.57 26.12
C HIS A 129 2.39 -0.02 27.29
N LYS A 130 3.28 -0.84 27.87
CA LYS A 130 4.21 -0.38 28.89
C LYS A 130 5.24 0.64 28.37
N GLN A 131 5.42 0.73 27.06
CA GLN A 131 6.45 1.55 26.41
C GLN A 131 5.86 2.50 25.37
N PHE A 132 4.71 2.20 24.79
CA PHE A 132 4.08 2.96 23.73
C PHE A 132 2.68 3.45 24.13
N SER A 133 2.33 4.63 23.65
CA SER A 133 1.02 5.25 23.87
C SER A 133 -0.11 4.37 23.31
N VAL A 134 -1.32 4.55 23.83
CA VAL A 134 -2.52 3.93 23.26
C VAL A 134 -2.71 4.37 21.80
N GLY A 135 -2.49 5.66 21.51
CA GLY A 135 -2.58 6.18 20.15
C GLY A 135 -1.62 5.51 19.18
N ARG A 136 -0.38 5.20 19.61
CA ARG A 136 0.58 4.46 18.80
C ARG A 136 0.17 3.00 18.57
N ILE A 137 -0.44 2.36 19.56
CA ILE A 137 -0.95 0.99 19.42
C ILE A 137 -2.15 0.98 18.47
N LEU A 138 -3.12 1.86 18.67
CA LEU A 138 -4.31 1.97 17.82
C LEU A 138 -3.96 2.35 16.38
N TYR A 139 -2.89 3.13 16.15
CA TYR A 139 -2.36 3.38 14.81
C TYR A 139 -2.05 2.07 14.08
N HIS A 140 -1.26 1.17 14.66
CA HIS A 140 -0.92 -0.10 14.00
C HIS A 140 -2.05 -1.13 14.02
N VAL A 141 -2.93 -1.08 15.02
CA VAL A 141 -4.03 -2.03 15.13
C VAL A 141 -5.18 -1.65 14.19
N ILE A 142 -5.67 -0.40 14.24
CA ILE A 142 -6.81 0.03 13.43
C ILE A 142 -6.35 0.37 12.01
N CYS A 143 -5.38 1.26 11.86
CA CYS A 143 -5.04 1.83 10.55
C CYS A 143 -4.34 0.82 9.64
N ASP A 144 -3.43 0.02 10.19
CA ASP A 144 -2.73 -1.05 9.48
C ASP A 144 -3.53 -2.37 9.57
N SER A 145 -3.58 -3.01 10.74
CA SER A 145 -4.09 -4.39 10.83
C SER A 145 -5.59 -4.57 10.56
N VAL A 146 -6.44 -3.57 10.85
CA VAL A 146 -7.88 -3.66 10.62
C VAL A 146 -8.26 -3.09 9.27
N PHE A 147 -7.80 -1.89 8.92
CA PHE A 147 -8.19 -1.24 7.67
C PHE A 147 -7.42 -1.72 6.43
N ASP A 148 -6.10 -1.90 6.52
CA ASP A 148 -5.26 -2.31 5.38
C ASP A 148 -5.30 -3.83 5.13
N ASP A 149 -5.63 -4.64 6.13
CA ASP A 149 -5.64 -6.10 6.04
C ASP A 149 -7.06 -6.68 6.19
N ARG A 150 -7.63 -6.67 7.41
CA ARG A 150 -8.89 -7.38 7.69
C ARG A 150 -10.13 -6.83 6.98
N ALA A 151 -10.18 -5.53 6.73
CA ALA A 151 -11.33 -4.88 6.12
C ALA A 151 -11.56 -5.38 4.68
N PHE A 152 -10.51 -5.72 3.93
CA PHE A 152 -10.65 -6.26 2.59
C PHE A 152 -11.42 -7.59 2.60
N ALA A 153 -11.00 -8.54 3.44
CA ALA A 153 -11.69 -9.82 3.58
C ALA A 153 -13.14 -9.65 4.08
N TYR A 154 -13.37 -8.73 5.01
CA TYR A 154 -14.70 -8.41 5.51
C TYR A 154 -15.60 -7.84 4.41
N PHE A 155 -15.16 -6.81 3.69
CA PHE A 155 -15.96 -6.14 2.66
C PHE A 155 -16.12 -6.98 1.38
N GLU A 156 -15.20 -7.88 1.09
CA GLU A 156 -15.36 -8.89 0.05
C GLU A 156 -16.47 -9.89 0.39
N LYS A 157 -16.53 -10.36 1.63
CA LYS A 157 -17.64 -11.21 2.14
C LYS A 157 -18.98 -10.48 2.06
N GLU A 158 -18.99 -9.18 2.37
CA GLU A 158 -20.17 -8.30 2.25
C GLU A 158 -20.50 -7.89 0.79
N LYS A 159 -19.72 -8.39 -0.17
CA LYS A 159 -19.84 -8.16 -1.62
C LYS A 159 -19.74 -6.69 -2.03
N LEU A 160 -19.01 -5.90 -1.24
CA LEU A 160 -18.79 -4.47 -1.48
C LEU A 160 -17.58 -4.23 -2.39
N LEU A 161 -16.54 -5.04 -2.26
CA LEU A 161 -15.35 -4.99 -3.11
C LEU A 161 -14.88 -6.40 -3.49
N CYS A 162 -13.88 -6.47 -4.35
CA CYS A 162 -13.06 -7.67 -4.54
C CYS A 162 -11.57 -7.32 -4.35
N THR A 163 -10.77 -8.32 -4.00
CA THR A 163 -9.32 -8.18 -3.83
C THR A 163 -8.52 -8.65 -5.04
N SER A 164 -9.09 -9.59 -5.79
CA SER A 164 -8.59 -10.12 -7.06
C SER A 164 -9.78 -10.48 -7.98
N LYS A 165 -9.48 -10.76 -9.25
CA LYS A 165 -10.44 -11.39 -10.16
C LYS A 165 -9.71 -12.31 -11.14
N PRO A 166 -10.35 -13.40 -11.61
CA PRO A 166 -9.76 -14.25 -12.63
C PRO A 166 -9.48 -13.49 -13.92
N GLN A 167 -8.28 -13.66 -14.43
CA GLN A 167 -7.76 -13.01 -15.63
C GLN A 167 -7.23 -14.06 -16.63
N PRO A 168 -7.08 -13.69 -17.92
CA PRO A 168 -6.50 -14.57 -18.92
C PRO A 168 -5.14 -15.15 -18.49
N GLY A 169 -4.83 -16.36 -18.95
CA GLY A 169 -3.56 -17.03 -18.59
C GLY A 169 -3.54 -17.67 -17.19
N ASN A 170 -4.72 -17.95 -16.61
CA ASN A 170 -4.86 -18.50 -15.25
C ASN A 170 -4.18 -17.61 -14.20
N ARG A 171 -4.49 -16.32 -14.26
CA ARG A 171 -4.02 -15.29 -13.33
C ARG A 171 -5.20 -14.82 -12.47
N ASP A 172 -4.90 -14.23 -11.32
CA ASP A 172 -5.93 -13.72 -10.40
C ASP A 172 -5.49 -12.38 -9.82
N TYR A 173 -5.86 -11.28 -10.49
CA TYR A 173 -5.42 -9.94 -10.11
C TYR A 173 -6.41 -8.83 -10.51
N LEU A 174 -6.35 -7.73 -9.78
CA LEU A 174 -6.92 -6.43 -10.17
C LEU A 174 -5.83 -5.55 -10.79
N MET A 175 -6.25 -4.72 -11.74
CA MET A 175 -5.43 -3.67 -12.33
C MET A 175 -6.07 -2.33 -11.99
N ILE A 176 -5.30 -1.37 -11.48
CA ILE A 176 -5.76 -0.02 -11.18
C ILE A 176 -4.87 0.95 -11.93
N GLY A 177 -5.47 1.93 -12.61
CA GLY A 177 -4.76 2.97 -13.34
C GLY A 177 -5.03 4.35 -12.79
N TYR A 178 -3.98 5.16 -12.69
CA TYR A 178 -4.08 6.57 -12.35
C TYR A 178 -3.47 7.40 -13.46
N GLU A 179 -4.03 8.57 -13.73
CA GLU A 179 -3.34 9.53 -14.59
C GLU A 179 -1.97 9.89 -13.99
N ALA A 180 -0.93 9.72 -14.79
CA ALA A 180 0.44 10.04 -14.42
C ALA A 180 0.64 11.57 -14.44
N CYS A 181 0.14 12.22 -13.38
CA CYS A 181 0.31 13.65 -13.13
C CYS A 181 0.49 13.92 -11.63
N GLU A 182 1.12 15.07 -11.33
CA GLU A 182 1.51 15.44 -9.97
C GLU A 182 0.32 15.55 -9.01
N GLU A 183 -0.82 16.06 -9.47
CA GLU A 183 -2.00 16.23 -8.63
C GLU A 183 -2.58 14.88 -8.18
N VAL A 184 -2.68 13.92 -9.11
CA VAL A 184 -3.12 12.56 -8.77
C VAL A 184 -2.11 11.87 -7.86
N ALA A 185 -0.81 12.01 -8.14
CA ALA A 185 0.23 11.48 -7.28
C ALA A 185 0.15 12.05 -5.86
N GLN A 186 -0.09 13.36 -5.69
CA GLN A 186 -0.21 13.99 -4.36
C GLN A 186 -1.46 13.53 -3.60
N SER A 187 -2.56 13.27 -4.31
CA SER A 187 -3.81 12.80 -3.69
C SER A 187 -3.69 11.42 -3.03
N SER A 188 -2.84 10.55 -3.57
CA SER A 188 -2.62 9.18 -3.07
C SER A 188 -1.39 9.09 -2.19
N ASN A 189 -0.27 9.72 -2.59
CA ASN A 189 1.02 9.56 -1.90
C ASN A 189 1.09 10.13 -0.50
N LEU A 190 0.15 10.99 -0.12
CA LEU A 190 0.10 11.65 1.18
C LEU A 190 -0.91 11.01 2.13
N LEU A 191 -1.67 10.01 1.68
CA LEU A 191 -2.63 9.31 2.54
C LEU A 191 -1.93 8.22 3.36
N LEU A 192 -2.25 8.14 4.66
CA LEU A 192 -1.79 7.07 5.54
C LEU A 192 -2.50 5.76 5.21
N CYS A 193 -2.14 5.14 4.10
CA CYS A 193 -2.81 3.93 3.58
C CYS A 193 -1.86 2.90 2.95
N SER A 194 -0.58 2.91 3.31
CA SER A 194 0.39 2.00 2.72
C SER A 194 1.20 1.25 3.78
N SER A 195 1.10 -0.09 3.73
CA SER A 195 1.89 -0.99 4.56
C SER A 195 3.05 -1.63 3.78
N ASN A 196 4.27 -1.40 4.24
CA ASN A 196 5.45 -2.15 3.81
C ASN A 196 5.70 -3.31 4.78
N ASN A 197 5.86 -4.51 4.26
CA ASN A 197 6.09 -5.71 5.06
C ASN A 197 7.25 -6.52 4.51
N TYR A 198 8.15 -6.95 5.39
CA TYR A 198 9.18 -7.94 5.08
C TYR A 198 9.22 -8.99 6.19
N ALA A 199 8.91 -10.24 5.86
CA ALA A 199 8.85 -11.34 6.83
C ALA A 199 10.03 -12.31 6.63
N CYS A 200 10.69 -12.66 7.72
CA CYS A 200 11.79 -13.62 7.74
C CYS A 200 11.83 -14.33 9.10
N ASP A 201 11.98 -15.65 9.09
CA ASP A 201 12.16 -16.49 10.29
C ASP A 201 11.19 -16.17 11.44
N GLY A 202 9.90 -16.01 11.15
CA GLY A 202 8.88 -15.72 12.17
C GLY A 202 8.94 -14.31 12.76
N VAL A 203 9.58 -13.37 12.06
CA VAL A 203 9.55 -11.93 12.38
C VAL A 203 9.11 -11.17 11.14
N ARG A 204 8.04 -10.38 11.25
CA ARG A 204 7.64 -9.41 10.24
C ARG A 204 8.08 -8.01 10.64
N PHE A 205 8.98 -7.46 9.85
CA PHE A 205 9.32 -6.04 9.87
C PHE A 205 8.25 -5.28 9.10
N ASN A 206 7.53 -4.42 9.81
CA ASN A 206 6.42 -3.66 9.26
C ASN A 206 6.71 -2.15 9.33
N SER A 207 6.24 -1.41 8.34
CA SER A 207 6.08 0.04 8.41
C SER A 207 4.75 0.42 7.77
N PHE A 208 3.98 1.27 8.45
CA PHE A 208 2.70 1.78 7.95
C PHE A 208 2.72 3.30 7.93
N GLY A 209 2.17 3.90 6.87
CA GLY A 209 2.21 5.33 6.64
C GLY A 209 1.77 5.74 5.24
N ASP A 210 2.27 6.88 4.78
CA ASP A 210 2.03 7.40 3.43
C ASP A 210 2.96 6.79 2.38
N SER A 211 2.53 6.66 1.11
CA SER A 211 3.37 6.03 0.08
C SER A 211 4.47 6.95 -0.47
N CYS A 212 4.73 8.09 0.16
CA CYS A 212 5.72 9.06 -0.27
C CYS A 212 7.15 8.60 0.06
N GLY A 213 8.07 8.83 -0.89
CA GLY A 213 9.51 8.69 -0.66
C GLY A 213 10.02 7.26 -0.46
N ARG A 214 11.26 7.17 0.02
CA ARG A 214 11.98 5.92 0.32
C ARG A 214 12.01 5.73 1.84
N ARG A 215 10.90 5.23 2.41
CA ARG A 215 10.82 4.89 3.84
C ARG A 215 12.03 4.10 4.29
N LYS A 216 12.71 4.55 5.35
CA LYS A 216 13.86 3.81 5.89
C LYS A 216 13.38 2.64 6.74
N ASP A 217 13.03 1.53 6.10
CA ASP A 217 12.52 0.30 6.74
C ASP A 217 13.15 -0.95 6.09
N MET A 218 12.89 -2.13 6.67
CA MET A 218 13.47 -3.39 6.17
C MET A 218 13.01 -3.72 4.75
N TYR A 219 11.75 -3.46 4.42
CA TYR A 219 11.20 -3.73 3.09
C TYR A 219 11.89 -2.88 2.02
N ARG A 220 12.04 -1.58 2.25
CA ARG A 220 12.71 -0.69 1.29
C ARG A 220 14.20 -1.00 1.22
N PHE A 221 14.82 -1.34 2.34
CA PHE A 221 16.19 -1.83 2.37
C PHE A 221 16.36 -3.03 1.43
N THR A 222 15.51 -4.05 1.51
CA THR A 222 15.61 -5.23 0.65
C THR A 222 15.37 -4.90 -0.82
N ARG A 223 14.39 -4.02 -1.11
CA ARG A 223 14.11 -3.57 -2.49
C ARG A 223 15.31 -2.87 -3.12
N ILE A 224 15.97 -1.99 -2.37
CA ILE A 224 17.18 -1.29 -2.82
C ILE A 224 18.33 -2.29 -2.97
N PHE A 225 18.51 -3.20 -2.01
CA PHE A 225 19.53 -4.25 -2.06
C PHE A 225 19.42 -5.08 -3.35
N ASP A 226 18.22 -5.51 -3.71
CA ASP A 226 17.99 -6.39 -4.86
C ASP A 226 18.03 -5.66 -6.22
N SER A 227 17.52 -4.42 -6.28
CA SER A 227 17.27 -3.73 -7.56
C SER A 227 18.21 -2.54 -7.83
N GLU A 228 18.69 -1.87 -6.79
CA GLU A 228 19.48 -0.63 -6.88
C GLU A 228 20.65 -0.63 -5.87
N PRO A 229 21.52 -1.66 -5.83
CA PRO A 229 22.51 -1.82 -4.75
C PRO A 229 23.50 -0.65 -4.63
N HIS A 230 23.72 0.11 -5.71
CA HIS A 230 24.54 1.32 -5.72
C HIS A 230 23.96 2.47 -4.87
N GLU A 231 22.65 2.46 -4.60
CA GLU A 231 21.96 3.46 -3.78
C GLU A 231 22.03 3.15 -2.27
N LEU A 232 22.50 1.96 -1.88
CA LEU A 232 22.52 1.54 -0.47
C LEU A 232 23.34 2.45 0.43
N ALA A 233 24.48 2.97 -0.05
CA ALA A 233 25.33 3.87 0.73
C ALA A 233 24.60 5.18 1.09
N GLN A 234 23.82 5.71 0.15
CA GLN A 234 22.99 6.90 0.37
C GLN A 234 21.81 6.57 1.30
N PHE A 235 21.17 5.42 1.10
CA PHE A 235 20.04 4.99 1.93
C PHE A 235 20.44 4.76 3.39
N LEU A 236 21.60 4.14 3.62
CA LEU A 236 22.08 3.78 4.94
C LEU A 236 22.89 4.89 5.65
N ASN A 237 23.07 6.06 5.04
CA ASN A 237 23.91 7.13 5.60
C ASN A 237 25.32 6.64 6.05
N ARG A 238 25.85 5.55 5.47
CA ARG A 238 27.15 4.96 5.80
C ARG A 238 27.79 4.33 4.56
N SER A 239 29.11 4.45 4.43
CA SER A 239 29.86 3.93 3.29
C SER A 239 30.69 2.68 3.60
N GLU A 240 31.17 2.53 4.84
CA GLU A 240 32.20 1.53 5.18
C GLU A 240 31.66 0.09 5.27
N ASP A 241 30.38 -0.09 5.62
CA ASP A 241 29.78 -1.41 5.83
C ASP A 241 29.05 -1.97 4.59
N ILE A 242 28.97 -1.18 3.51
CA ILE A 242 28.17 -1.52 2.33
C ILE A 242 28.77 -2.70 1.55
N GLU A 243 30.09 -2.74 1.38
CA GLU A 243 30.74 -3.85 0.67
C GLU A 243 30.55 -5.19 1.40
N MET A 244 30.62 -5.17 2.73
CA MET A 244 30.38 -6.35 3.55
C MET A 244 28.91 -6.78 3.50
N LEU A 245 27.95 -5.85 3.54
CA LEU A 245 26.54 -6.17 3.31
C LEU A 245 26.32 -6.82 1.94
N LEU A 246 26.89 -6.22 0.88
CA LEU A 246 26.78 -6.73 -0.49
C LEU A 246 27.51 -8.07 -0.72
N SER A 247 28.47 -8.42 0.14
CA SER A 247 29.11 -9.74 0.13
C SER A 247 28.24 -10.85 0.72
N SER A 248 27.16 -10.49 1.41
CA SER A 248 26.20 -11.42 2.03
C SER A 248 24.93 -11.54 1.20
N ASP A 249 24.25 -12.67 1.33
CA ASP A 249 22.91 -12.84 0.76
C ASP A 249 21.85 -12.12 1.60
N MET A 250 20.87 -11.48 0.94
CA MET A 250 19.81 -10.71 1.63
C MET A 250 19.01 -11.56 2.62
N LYS A 251 18.76 -12.84 2.30
CA LYS A 251 18.08 -13.76 3.22
C LYS A 251 18.88 -13.99 4.50
N ASN A 252 20.21 -14.08 4.40
CA ASN A 252 21.08 -14.23 5.56
C ASN A 252 21.05 -12.96 6.44
N ILE A 253 21.17 -11.78 5.82
CA ILE A 253 21.08 -10.49 6.52
C ILE A 253 19.75 -10.40 7.29
N ALA A 254 18.63 -10.70 6.63
CA ALA A 254 17.31 -10.71 7.24
C ALA A 254 17.15 -11.73 8.38
N SER A 255 17.70 -12.94 8.22
CA SER A 255 17.70 -14.00 9.24
C SER A 255 18.45 -13.55 10.50
N ARG A 256 19.62 -12.92 10.33
CA ARG A 256 20.40 -12.35 11.43
C ARG A 256 19.63 -11.23 12.14
N CYS A 257 19.02 -10.33 11.38
CA CYS A 257 18.15 -9.27 11.92
C CYS A 257 16.98 -9.85 12.73
N SER A 258 16.31 -10.88 12.22
CA SER A 258 15.19 -11.56 12.90
C SER A 258 15.65 -12.24 14.19
N SER A 259 16.81 -12.89 14.16
CA SER A 259 17.43 -13.50 15.33
C SER A 259 17.81 -12.48 16.40
N MET A 260 18.36 -11.33 15.99
CA MET A 260 18.67 -10.22 16.89
C MET A 260 17.41 -9.64 17.54
N VAL A 261 16.35 -9.40 16.77
CA VAL A 261 15.05 -8.95 17.31
C VAL A 261 14.53 -9.95 18.34
N LYS A 262 14.51 -11.25 18.03
CA LYS A 262 14.11 -12.31 18.98
C LYS A 262 14.95 -12.29 20.26
N ARG A 263 16.26 -12.08 20.15
CA ARG A 263 17.18 -12.00 21.29
C ARG A 263 16.84 -10.80 22.19
N ILE A 264 16.63 -9.63 21.60
CA ILE A 264 16.32 -8.36 22.31
C ILE A 264 14.95 -8.42 23.00
N VAL A 265 13.93 -9.01 22.36
CA VAL A 265 12.60 -9.09 23.00
C VAL A 265 12.55 -10.13 24.13
N SER A 266 13.49 -11.07 24.16
CA SER A 266 13.52 -12.16 25.14
C SER A 266 14.50 -11.93 26.29
N ASN A 267 15.53 -11.10 26.10
CA ASN A 267 16.61 -10.89 27.05
C ASN A 267 17.05 -9.43 27.06
N ASP A 268 17.68 -8.98 28.15
CA ASP A 268 18.47 -7.75 28.10
C ASP A 268 19.72 -7.99 27.24
N VAL A 269 19.93 -7.13 26.24
CA VAL A 269 21.06 -7.18 25.32
C VAL A 269 21.83 -5.86 25.40
N TYR A 270 23.15 -5.93 25.45
CA TYR A 270 24.02 -4.76 25.53
C TYR A 270 24.96 -4.68 24.34
N TRP A 271 25.22 -3.47 23.85
CA TRP A 271 26.17 -3.21 22.76
C TRP A 271 27.57 -3.73 23.03
N THR A 272 28.00 -3.74 24.30
CA THR A 272 29.31 -4.26 24.72
C THR A 272 29.46 -5.76 24.57
N ASP A 273 28.33 -6.48 24.50
CA ASP A 273 28.29 -7.94 24.41
C ASP A 273 28.15 -8.41 22.96
N LEU A 274 28.02 -7.47 22.01
CA LEU A 274 27.94 -7.75 20.59
C LEU A 274 29.34 -7.78 19.99
N THR A 275 29.85 -8.99 19.75
CA THR A 275 31.05 -9.20 18.94
C THR A 275 30.65 -9.26 17.46
N ASP A 276 30.25 -10.45 16.98
CA ASP A 276 30.01 -10.72 15.56
C ASP A 276 28.65 -10.17 15.07
N ASP A 277 27.77 -9.83 16.01
CA ASP A 277 26.42 -9.33 15.77
C ASP A 277 26.30 -7.79 15.77
N ALA A 278 27.40 -7.08 16.04
CA ALA A 278 27.39 -5.62 16.14
C ALA A 278 26.84 -4.95 14.87
N GLU A 279 27.21 -5.47 13.70
CA GLU A 279 26.77 -4.96 12.40
C GLU A 279 25.29 -5.15 12.14
N THR A 280 24.73 -6.28 12.59
CA THR A 280 23.29 -6.54 12.51
C THR A 280 22.52 -5.57 13.40
N ALA A 281 23.01 -5.31 14.63
CA ALA A 281 22.41 -4.33 15.50
C ALA A 281 22.54 -2.90 14.95
N LEU A 282 23.69 -2.54 14.35
CA LEU A 282 23.87 -1.25 13.70
C LEU A 282 22.86 -1.05 12.58
N LEU A 283 22.73 -2.03 11.68
CA LEU A 283 21.71 -1.99 10.61
C LEU A 283 20.30 -1.81 11.18
N LEU A 284 19.90 -2.60 12.18
CA LEU A 284 18.57 -2.47 12.80
C LEU A 284 18.35 -1.12 13.48
N SER A 285 19.38 -0.56 14.12
CA SER A 285 19.32 0.77 14.74
C SER A 285 19.16 1.85 13.68
N GLU A 286 19.87 1.71 12.58
CA GLU A 286 19.90 2.68 11.49
C GLU A 286 18.59 2.66 10.68
N LEU A 287 17.99 1.47 10.53
CA LEU A 287 16.62 1.28 10.06
C LEU A 287 15.57 1.70 11.10
N GLY A 288 15.96 2.07 12.33
CA GLY A 288 15.08 2.64 13.34
C GLY A 288 14.20 1.64 14.10
N TYR A 289 14.56 0.35 14.12
CA TYR A 289 13.84 -0.68 14.88
C TYR A 289 14.31 -0.80 16.33
N ILE A 290 15.59 -0.53 16.59
CA ILE A 290 16.21 -0.64 17.92
C ILE A 290 16.98 0.64 18.28
N SER A 291 17.34 0.81 19.54
CA SER A 291 18.11 1.96 20.00
C SER A 291 19.56 1.89 19.50
N GLY A 292 20.11 3.05 19.17
CA GLY A 292 21.55 3.20 18.94
C GLY A 292 22.36 3.04 20.23
N ARG A 293 23.67 3.26 20.14
CA ARG A 293 24.55 3.24 21.32
C ARG A 293 24.17 4.37 22.28
N GLN A 294 23.85 4.00 23.51
CA GLN A 294 23.50 4.91 24.61
C GLN A 294 24.48 4.71 25.78
N GLU A 295 24.48 5.63 26.76
CA GLU A 295 25.41 5.59 27.90
C GLU A 295 25.34 4.27 28.70
N ASN A 296 24.16 3.69 28.87
CA ASN A 296 23.97 2.41 29.57
C ASN A 296 24.26 1.18 28.69
N ASN A 297 24.62 1.38 27.43
CA ASN A 297 24.83 0.36 26.39
C ASN A 297 23.68 -0.62 26.16
N ARG A 298 22.51 -0.44 26.77
CA ARG A 298 21.39 -1.38 26.62
C ARG A 298 20.69 -1.14 25.28
N ILE A 299 20.42 -2.23 24.57
CA ILE A 299 19.64 -2.23 23.34
C ILE A 299 18.17 -2.43 23.70
N SER A 300 17.32 -1.55 23.22
CA SER A 300 15.86 -1.60 23.41
C SER A 300 15.13 -1.48 22.08
N MET A 301 13.95 -2.10 21.99
CA MET A 301 13.05 -1.89 20.87
C MET A 301 12.56 -0.45 20.84
N MET A 302 12.68 0.21 19.68
CA MET A 302 12.18 1.57 19.45
C MET A 302 10.79 1.58 18.79
N VAL A 303 10.25 0.39 18.54
CA VAL A 303 8.98 0.18 17.86
C VAL A 303 8.09 -0.78 18.65
N PRO A 304 6.75 -0.67 18.54
CA PRO A 304 5.85 -1.64 19.12
C PRO A 304 6.12 -3.05 18.57
N VAL A 305 6.12 -4.04 19.46
CA VAL A 305 6.20 -5.46 19.13
C VAL A 305 4.85 -6.10 19.43
N PHE A 306 4.22 -6.67 18.41
CA PHE A 306 2.95 -7.39 18.48
C PHE A 306 3.21 -8.89 18.42
N TYR A 307 2.71 -9.63 19.40
CA TYR A 307 2.95 -11.07 19.51
C TYR A 307 1.83 -11.89 18.89
N GLN A 308 2.14 -13.10 18.40
CA GLN A 308 1.14 -13.99 17.81
C GLN A 308 -0.04 -14.29 18.76
N ASN A 309 0.22 -14.42 20.06
CA ASN A 309 -0.84 -14.64 21.05
C ASN A 309 -1.70 -13.40 21.35
N GLU A 310 -1.36 -12.24 20.78
CA GLU A 310 -2.15 -10.99 20.85
C GLU A 310 -3.05 -10.82 19.62
N GLN A 311 -2.98 -11.70 18.62
CA GLN A 311 -3.90 -11.68 17.47
C GLN A 311 -5.39 -11.66 17.86
N PRO A 312 -5.85 -12.37 18.91
CA PRO A 312 -7.22 -12.23 19.40
C PRO A 312 -7.61 -10.81 19.82
N LEU A 313 -6.67 -9.95 20.22
CA LEU A 313 -6.94 -8.55 20.54
C LEU A 313 -7.21 -7.74 19.26
N ILE A 314 -6.44 -7.97 18.19
CA ILE A 314 -6.67 -7.34 16.88
C ILE A 314 -8.01 -7.80 16.31
N ILE A 315 -8.34 -9.09 16.42
CA ILE A 315 -9.65 -9.64 16.05
C ILE A 315 -10.76 -8.93 16.82
N ALA A 316 -10.63 -8.78 18.14
CA ALA A 316 -11.64 -8.11 18.95
C ALA A 316 -11.85 -6.65 18.53
N VAL A 317 -10.79 -5.92 18.20
CA VAL A 317 -10.92 -4.56 17.63
C VAL A 317 -11.64 -4.59 16.29
N SER A 318 -11.27 -5.50 15.40
CA SER A 318 -11.91 -5.68 14.08
C SER A 318 -13.41 -5.96 14.21
N ASP A 319 -13.80 -6.85 15.12
CA ASP A 319 -15.19 -7.27 15.34
C ASP A 319 -16.05 -6.14 15.93
N ILE A 320 -15.44 -5.19 16.64
CA ILE A 320 -16.11 -3.97 17.10
C ILE A 320 -16.21 -2.95 15.96
N VAL A 321 -15.14 -2.75 15.19
CA VAL A 321 -15.03 -1.64 14.24
C VAL A 321 -15.79 -1.91 12.94
N LEU A 322 -15.53 -3.03 12.26
CA LEU A 322 -16.00 -3.24 10.88
C LEU A 322 -17.54 -3.26 10.76
N PRO A 323 -18.30 -3.89 11.66
CA PRO A 323 -19.77 -3.82 11.61
C PRO A 323 -20.32 -2.41 11.78
N GLN A 324 -19.66 -1.56 12.57
CA GLN A 324 -20.12 -0.20 12.86
C GLN A 324 -19.92 0.77 11.69
N ILE A 325 -19.02 0.44 10.76
CA ILE A 325 -18.69 1.28 9.61
C ILE A 325 -19.26 0.74 8.28
N ASN A 326 -19.75 -0.51 8.29
CA ASN A 326 -20.22 -1.21 7.10
C ASN A 326 -21.26 -0.43 6.29
N ASP A 327 -22.26 0.13 6.96
CA ASP A 327 -23.34 0.88 6.29
C ASP A 327 -22.83 2.18 5.67
N ALA A 328 -21.88 2.86 6.33
CA ALA A 328 -21.27 4.07 5.78
C ALA A 328 -20.46 3.76 4.51
N VAL A 329 -19.69 2.66 4.52
CA VAL A 329 -18.93 2.21 3.35
C VAL A 329 -19.87 1.78 2.21
N ARG A 330 -20.90 0.99 2.52
CA ARG A 330 -21.92 0.57 1.53
C ARG A 330 -22.60 1.76 0.87
N GLN A 331 -23.06 2.73 1.67
CA GLN A 331 -23.68 3.95 1.15
C GLN A 331 -22.72 4.77 0.29
N ALA A 332 -21.42 4.81 0.64
CA ALA A 332 -20.41 5.49 -0.18
C ALA A 332 -20.28 4.82 -1.55
N PHE A 333 -20.21 3.49 -1.59
CA PHE A 333 -20.05 2.73 -2.83
C PHE A 333 -21.30 2.80 -3.70
N ASP A 334 -22.49 2.67 -3.08
CA ASP A 334 -23.76 2.83 -3.78
C ASP A 334 -23.87 4.24 -4.39
N SER A 335 -23.52 5.27 -3.62
CA SER A 335 -23.51 6.67 -4.10
C SER A 335 -22.53 6.88 -5.26
N PHE A 336 -21.39 6.20 -5.24
CA PHE A 336 -20.41 6.25 -6.32
C PHE A 336 -20.96 5.58 -7.59
N SER A 337 -21.60 4.42 -7.45
CA SER A 337 -22.19 3.66 -8.56
C SER A 337 -23.32 4.41 -9.27
N MET A 338 -24.09 5.24 -8.55
CA MET A 338 -25.20 6.02 -9.11
C MET A 338 -24.76 7.24 -9.93
N ARG A 339 -23.49 7.66 -9.82
CA ARG A 339 -22.94 8.83 -10.54
C ARG A 339 -22.45 8.45 -11.93
N THR A 340 -23.38 7.88 -12.72
CA THR A 340 -23.11 7.41 -14.09
C THR A 340 -22.76 8.59 -14.99
N GLY A 341 -21.48 8.75 -15.32
CA GLY A 341 -20.97 9.81 -16.19
C GLY A 341 -19.88 10.69 -15.57
N ASP A 342 -19.85 10.77 -14.23
CA ASP A 342 -18.92 11.65 -13.50
C ASP A 342 -17.52 11.04 -13.38
N PHE A 343 -17.46 9.72 -13.24
CA PHE A 343 -16.22 8.96 -13.01
C PHE A 343 -15.85 8.09 -14.20
N THR A 344 -14.57 8.13 -14.59
CA THR A 344 -14.05 7.36 -15.73
C THR A 344 -14.36 5.87 -15.62
N ALA A 345 -14.06 5.22 -14.48
CA ALA A 345 -14.32 3.80 -14.29
C ALA A 345 -15.82 3.43 -14.42
N VAL A 346 -16.71 4.26 -13.87
CA VAL A 346 -18.17 4.05 -13.96
C VAL A 346 -18.65 4.28 -15.39
N ARG A 347 -18.16 5.32 -16.06
CA ARG A 347 -18.45 5.61 -17.48
C ARG A 347 -18.03 4.46 -18.39
N HIS A 348 -16.90 3.81 -18.10
CA HIS A 348 -16.41 2.65 -18.83
C HIS A 348 -17.06 1.32 -18.39
N MET A 349 -18.07 1.35 -17.51
CA MET A 349 -18.83 0.18 -17.06
C MET A 349 -17.94 -0.89 -16.41
N VAL A 350 -16.98 -0.46 -15.60
CA VAL A 350 -16.18 -1.34 -14.75
C VAL A 350 -17.05 -1.79 -13.55
N ASP A 351 -16.90 -3.03 -13.12
CA ASP A 351 -17.65 -3.55 -11.96
C ASP A 351 -17.32 -2.72 -10.71
N ILE A 352 -18.36 -2.26 -10.01
CA ILE A 352 -18.22 -1.45 -8.81
C ILE A 352 -17.40 -2.14 -7.71
N LYS A 353 -17.35 -3.47 -7.67
CA LYS A 353 -16.53 -4.21 -6.69
C LYS A 353 -15.04 -4.05 -6.95
N GLU A 354 -14.64 -3.90 -8.22
CA GLU A 354 -13.25 -3.62 -8.58
C GLU A 354 -12.88 -2.18 -8.21
N ILE A 355 -13.79 -1.25 -8.48
CA ILE A 355 -13.65 0.16 -8.09
C ILE A 355 -13.58 0.29 -6.57
N GLY A 356 -14.40 -0.48 -5.85
CA GLY A 356 -14.51 -0.50 -4.39
C GLY A 356 -13.21 -0.82 -3.66
N ASN A 357 -12.30 -1.58 -4.29
CA ASN A 357 -10.96 -1.81 -3.75
C ASN A 357 -10.21 -0.49 -3.54
N GLU A 358 -10.22 0.37 -4.56
CA GLU A 358 -9.55 1.66 -4.49
C GLU A 358 -10.33 2.68 -3.67
N LEU A 359 -11.67 2.69 -3.75
CA LEU A 359 -12.48 3.55 -2.90
C LEU A 359 -12.20 3.28 -1.41
N TRP A 360 -12.00 2.02 -1.04
CA TRP A 360 -11.63 1.67 0.34
C TRP A 360 -10.28 2.28 0.73
N HIS A 361 -9.23 2.10 -0.09
CA HIS A 361 -7.91 2.72 0.15
C HIS A 361 -8.01 4.22 0.43
N GLN A 362 -8.77 4.93 -0.39
CA GLN A 362 -8.99 6.36 -0.22
C GLN A 362 -9.77 6.68 1.07
N ILE A 363 -10.87 5.97 1.34
CA ILE A 363 -11.70 6.18 2.53
C ILE A 363 -10.89 5.96 3.81
N PHE A 364 -10.16 4.84 3.91
CA PHE A 364 -9.43 4.56 5.14
C PHE A 364 -8.19 5.42 5.30
N GLY A 365 -7.52 5.80 4.20
CA GLY A 365 -6.44 6.80 4.22
C GLY A 365 -6.90 8.15 4.78
N LEU A 366 -8.04 8.65 4.31
CA LEU A 366 -8.67 9.89 4.81
C LEU A 366 -9.13 9.75 6.26
N THR A 367 -9.69 8.59 6.62
CA THR A 367 -10.06 8.27 8.01
C THR A 367 -8.84 8.35 8.92
N ASN A 368 -7.71 7.75 8.52
CA ASN A 368 -6.48 7.72 9.31
C ASN A 368 -5.92 9.13 9.56
N GLU A 369 -5.95 10.00 8.55
CA GLU A 369 -5.59 11.41 8.68
C GLU A 369 -6.47 12.14 9.70
N HIS A 370 -7.79 11.89 9.67
CA HIS A 370 -8.72 12.47 10.65
C HIS A 370 -8.41 11.99 12.07
N LEU A 371 -8.26 10.68 12.27
CA LEU A 371 -7.96 10.10 13.58
C LEU A 371 -6.64 10.64 14.15
N ALA A 372 -5.62 10.81 13.31
CA ALA A 372 -4.34 11.37 13.69
C ALA A 372 -4.46 12.85 14.07
N LYS A 373 -5.25 13.63 13.31
CA LYS A 373 -5.52 15.04 13.60
C LYS A 373 -6.33 15.24 14.88
N ALA A 374 -7.27 14.34 15.17
CA ALA A 374 -8.08 14.35 16.39
C ALA A 374 -7.31 13.86 17.63
N GLY A 375 -6.11 13.29 17.45
CA GLY A 375 -5.31 12.70 18.53
C GLY A 375 -5.85 11.36 19.04
N PHE A 376 -6.72 10.70 18.28
CA PHE A 376 -7.21 9.36 18.60
C PHE A 376 -6.13 8.30 18.34
N VAL A 377 -5.35 8.48 17.27
CA VAL A 377 -4.10 7.75 17.00
C VAL A 377 -2.93 8.71 16.93
N ASP A 378 -1.72 8.20 17.13
CA ASP A 378 -0.51 9.03 17.02
C ASP A 378 -0.26 9.42 15.56
N LYS A 379 0.10 10.69 15.32
CA LYS A 379 0.46 11.18 13.99
C LYS A 379 1.95 10.94 13.71
N PRO A 380 2.33 10.22 12.63
CA PRO A 380 3.72 10.15 12.22
C PRO A 380 4.22 11.51 11.74
N GLN A 381 5.48 11.82 12.04
CA GLN A 381 6.14 13.01 11.53
C GLN A 381 6.59 12.79 10.08
N TYR A 382 6.47 13.83 9.26
CA TYR A 382 7.00 13.82 7.90
C TYR A 382 8.54 13.88 7.94
N ILE A 383 9.19 12.93 7.28
CA ILE A 383 10.64 12.89 7.12
C ILE A 383 10.95 13.14 5.64
N ASN A 384 11.77 14.17 5.37
CA ASN A 384 12.12 14.55 4.00
C ASN A 384 12.74 13.37 3.24
N GLY A 385 12.19 13.05 2.06
CA GLY A 385 12.62 11.94 1.22
C GLY A 385 12.13 10.55 1.68
N GLN A 386 11.45 10.43 2.82
CA GLN A 386 10.94 9.15 3.33
C GLN A 386 9.42 9.11 3.57
N GLY A 387 8.74 10.25 3.62
CA GLY A 387 7.31 10.33 3.93
C GLY A 387 7.01 10.30 5.43
N SER A 388 5.76 10.02 5.78
CA SER A 388 5.24 9.99 7.15
C SER A 388 4.81 8.57 7.50
N PHE A 389 5.53 7.93 8.42
CA PHE A 389 5.25 6.54 8.77
C PHE A 389 5.73 6.18 10.17
N PHE A 390 5.23 5.05 10.64
CA PHE A 390 5.65 4.39 11.86
C PHE A 390 5.99 2.94 11.60
N ARG A 391 7.03 2.45 12.28
CA ARG A 391 7.48 1.06 12.21
C ARG A 391 6.87 0.24 13.34
N SER A 392 6.70 -1.05 13.10
CA SER A 392 6.36 -2.06 14.09
C SER A 392 7.04 -3.40 13.77
N ILE A 393 7.01 -4.31 14.75
CA ILE A 393 7.40 -5.71 14.57
C ILE A 393 6.18 -6.58 14.87
N ARG A 394 5.93 -7.60 14.05
CA ARG A 394 5.03 -8.71 14.39
C ARG A 394 5.85 -9.99 14.58
N MET A 395 5.66 -10.66 15.71
CA MET A 395 6.26 -11.96 15.99
C MET A 395 5.29 -13.04 15.50
N GLU A 396 5.73 -13.82 14.51
CA GLU A 396 4.95 -14.83 13.79
C GLU A 396 5.50 -16.21 14.15
N SER A 397 5.20 -16.68 15.35
CA SER A 397 5.62 -18.00 15.85
C SER A 397 4.58 -18.57 16.77
#